data_AF-A0A4P7JQG6-F1
#
_entry.id   AF-A0A4P7JQG6-F1
#
_cell.length_a   1.000
_cell.length_b   1.000
_cell.length_c   1.000
_cell.angle_alpha   90.00
_cell.angle_beta   90.00
_cell.angle_gamma   90.00
#
_symmetry.space_group_name_H-M   'P 1'
#
loop_
_entity.id
_entity.type
_entity.pdbx_description
1 polymer ?
#
loop_
_entity_poly.entity_id
_entity_poly.type
_entity_poly.pdbx_seq_one_letter_code
_entity_poly.pdbx_strand_id
1 'polypeptide(L)' 'MEVKIFTKLLKPKRGFWPSSESATDDGLEAEVNLWLASKPDIKITKISQSQSGGSWFPSTLVISVWYQS' A
#
# COMPACT_ATOMS: atom_id res chain seq x y z
N MET A 1 0.57 -2.30 21.94
CA MET A 1 0.86 -2.74 20.56
C MET A 1 -0.01 -1.90 19.64
N GLU A 2 0.61 -1.17 18.71
CA GLU A 2 -0.06 -0.21 17.83
C GLU A 2 -0.09 -0.73 16.39
N VAL A 3 -1.00 -0.19 15.58
CA VAL A 3 -1.13 -0.52 14.15
C VAL A 3 -1.23 0.75 13.33
N LYS A 4 -0.35 0.91 12.35
CA LYS A 4 -0.47 1.91 11.30
C LYS A 4 -0.99 1.25 10.03
N ILE A 5 -2.05 1.80 9.47
CA ILE A 5 -2.65 1.33 8.22
C ILE A 5 -2.35 2.36 7.13
N PHE A 6 -1.87 1.87 5.99
CA PHE A 6 -1.72 2.61 4.75
C PHE A 6 -2.67 1.99 3.73
N THR A 7 -3.40 2.83 2.99
CA THR A 7 -4.34 2.35 1.98
C THR A 7 -4.22 3.17 0.71
N LYS A 8 -4.27 2.49 -0.43
CA LYS A 8 -4.22 3.13 -1.74
C LYS A 8 -5.21 2.49 -2.69
N LEU A 9 -5.98 3.34 -3.37
CA LEU A 9 -6.85 2.93 -4.46
C LEU A 9 -6.09 3.07 -5.77
N LEU A 10 -5.72 1.94 -6.35
CA LEU A 10 -5.08 1.86 -7.65
C LEU A 10 -6.08 2.13 -8.74
N LYS A 11 -5.71 3.00 -9.67
CA LYS A 11 -6.55 3.28 -10.84
C LYS A 11 -6.75 1.99 -11.65
N PRO A 12 -7.98 1.69 -12.09
CA PRO A 12 -8.22 0.58 -12.99
C PRO A 12 -7.45 0.79 -14.30
N LYS A 13 -6.96 -0.30 -14.91
CA LYS A 13 -6.35 -0.23 -16.24
C LYS A 13 -7.33 0.44 -17.20
N ARG A 14 -6.95 1.60 -17.75
CA ARG A 14 -7.77 2.31 -18.74
C ARG A 14 -7.72 1.57 -20.07
N GLY A 15 -8.71 0.72 -20.31
CA GLY A 15 -9.04 0.21 -21.64
C GLY A 15 -8.81 -1.28 -21.87
N PHE A 16 -9.39 -1.77 -22.97
CA PHE A 16 -9.26 -3.14 -23.49
C PHE A 16 -7.96 -3.34 -24.31
N TRP A 17 -7.19 -2.27 -24.49
CA TRP A 17 -5.90 -2.28 -25.17
C TRP A 17 -4.78 -2.49 -24.14
N PRO A 18 -3.71 -3.24 -24.48
CA PRO A 18 -2.55 -3.34 -23.62
C PRO A 18 -1.82 -1.99 -23.65
N SER A 19 -2.30 -1.01 -22.90
CA SER A 19 -1.48 0.14 -22.56
C SER A 19 -0.37 -0.36 -21.65
N SER A 20 0.86 0.03 -21.97
CA SER A 20 2.07 -0.31 -21.22
C SER A 20 2.15 0.37 -19.84
N GLU A 21 1.07 1.03 -19.40
CA GLU A 21 0.98 1.56 -18.04
C GLU A 21 0.90 0.37 -17.07
N SER A 22 2.05 0.10 -16.47
CA SER A 22 2.17 -0.83 -15.36
C SER A 22 1.33 -0.27 -14.23
N ALA A 23 0.50 -1.10 -13.59
CA ALA A 23 -0.17 -0.70 -12.36
C ALA A 23 0.92 -0.44 -11.31
N THR A 24 1.23 0.82 -11.06
CA THR A 24 2.13 1.25 -9.98
C THR A 24 1.37 1.27 -8.67
N ASP A 25 2.07 1.27 -7.55
CA ASP A 25 1.51 1.35 -6.20
C ASP A 25 0.97 2.76 -5.84
N ASP A 26 0.91 3.66 -6.82
CA ASP A 26 0.54 5.08 -6.70
C ASP A 26 1.27 5.82 -5.56
N GLY A 27 2.54 5.45 -5.30
CA GLY A 27 3.40 6.09 -4.31
C GLY A 27 3.18 5.60 -2.87
N LEU A 28 2.47 4.49 -2.68
CA LEU A 28 2.23 3.87 -1.37
C LEU A 28 3.54 3.47 -0.67
N GLU A 29 4.51 2.94 -1.41
CA GLU A 29 5.84 2.56 -0.89
C GLU A 29 6.58 3.78 -0.33
N ALA A 30 6.56 4.90 -1.06
CA ALA A 30 7.19 6.14 -0.59
C ALA A 30 6.54 6.64 0.71
N GLU A 31 5.21 6.56 0.82
CA GLU A 31 4.49 6.94 2.03
C GLU A 31 4.86 6.05 3.24
N VAL A 32 4.93 4.74 3.04
CA VAL A 32 5.35 3.78 4.08
C VAL A 32 6.78 4.08 4.51
N ASN A 33 7.70 4.26 3.57
CA ASN A 33 9.12 4.51 3.85
C ASN A 33 9.32 5.84 4.60
N LEU A 34 8.63 6.91 4.20
CA LEU A 34 8.70 8.20 4.89
C LEU A 34 8.19 8.10 6.33
N TRP A 35 7.10 7.37 6.55
CA TRP A 35 6.57 7.16 7.90
C TRP A 35 7.54 6.34 8.78
N LEU A 36 8.10 5.26 8.24
CA LEU A 36 9.10 4.45 8.94
C LEU A 36 10.35 5.29 9.29
N ALA A 37 10.84 6.10 8.36
CA ALA A 37 11.98 6.98 8.59
C ALA A 37 11.70 8.02 9.70
N SER A 38 10.45 8.49 9.83
CA SER A 38 10.05 9.42 10.90
C SER A 38 9.93 8.79 12.29
N LYS A 39 10.04 7.45 12.39
CA LYS A 39 9.82 6.66 13.60
C LYS A 39 11.02 5.72 13.86
N PRO A 40 12.23 6.24 14.10
CA PRO A 40 13.41 5.38 14.26
C PRO A 40 13.35 4.46 15.49
N ASP A 41 12.57 4.84 16.51
CA ASP A 41 12.55 4.16 17.80
C ASP A 41 11.49 3.07 17.95
N ILE A 42 10.65 2.85 16.93
CA ILE A 42 9.62 1.80 16.99
C ILE A 42 10.19 0.43 16.62
N LYS A 43 9.76 -0.61 17.34
CA LYS A 43 10.01 -1.99 16.97
C LYS A 43 8.85 -2.53 16.15
N ILE A 44 9.10 -2.81 14.87
CA ILE A 44 8.13 -3.46 13.99
C ILE A 44 7.98 -4.93 14.41
N THR A 45 6.75 -5.38 14.61
CA THR A 45 6.43 -6.76 14.99
C THR A 45 5.84 -7.57 13.85
N LYS A 46 5.10 -6.92 12.95
CA LYS A 46 4.50 -7.55 11.76
C LYS A 46 4.24 -6.51 10.68
N ILE A 47 4.41 -6.91 9.44
CA ILE A 47 3.91 -6.19 8.27
C ILE A 47 3.01 -7.16 7.49
N SER A 48 1.83 -6.70 7.08
CA SER A 48 0.92 -7.47 6.23
C SER A 48 0.45 -6.58 5.10
N GLN A 49 0.49 -7.13 3.88
CA GLN A 49 -0.15 -6.53 2.72
C GLN A 49 -1.41 -7.34 2.40
N SER A 50 -2.50 -6.65 2.07
CA SER A 50 -3.63 -7.25 1.39
C SER A 50 -4.04 -6.39 0.19
N GLN A 51 -4.67 -7.03 -0.79
CA GLN A 51 -5.24 -6.37 -1.95
C GLN A 51 -6.66 -6.87 -2.16
N SER A 52 -7.58 -5.97 -2.46
CA SER A 52 -8.93 -6.30 -2.91
C SER A 52 -9.24 -5.56 -4.21
N GLY A 53 -10.21 -6.05 -4.98
CA GLY A 53 -10.52 -5.53 -6.31
C GLY A 53 -10.05 -6.44 -7.45
N GLY A 54 -10.37 -6.07 -8.69
CA GLY A 54 -10.21 -6.97 -9.84
C GLY A 54 -10.67 -6.31 -11.14
N SER A 55 -10.75 -7.07 -12.23
CA SER A 55 -10.85 -6.58 -13.62
C SER A 55 -11.89 -5.48 -13.92
N TRP A 56 -12.90 -5.30 -13.07
CA TRP A 56 -13.99 -4.34 -13.24
C TRP A 56 -14.10 -3.28 -12.13
N PHE A 57 -13.29 -3.37 -11.08
CA PHE A 57 -13.31 -2.44 -9.95
C PHE A 57 -11.89 -1.98 -9.58
N PRO A 58 -11.70 -0.72 -9.15
CA PRO A 58 -10.39 -0.26 -8.69
C PRO A 58 -9.79 -1.20 -7.63
N SER A 59 -8.49 -1.48 -7.74
CA SER A 59 -7.83 -2.33 -6.76
C SER A 59 -7.47 -1.49 -5.53
N THR A 60 -7.83 -1.94 -4.33
CA THR A 60 -7.42 -1.33 -3.07
C THR A 60 -6.27 -2.12 -2.49
N LEU A 61 -5.12 -1.48 -2.30
CA LEU A 61 -3.98 -1.99 -1.54
C LEU A 61 -4.09 -1.52 -0.09
N VAL A 62 -3.86 -2.42 0.84
CA VAL A 62 -3.77 -2.12 2.27
C VAL A 62 -2.48 -2.69 2.82
N ILE A 63 -1.70 -1.86 3.49
CA ILE A 63 -0.51 -2.26 4.24
C ILE A 63 -0.78 -1.96 5.71
N SER A 64 -0.66 -2.98 6.55
CA SER A 64 -0.79 -2.87 7.99
C SER A 64 0.57 -3.13 8.63
N VAL A 65 1.05 -2.18 9.43
CA VAL A 65 2.30 -2.26 10.17
C VAL A 65 1.98 -2.28 11.66
N TRP A 66 2.24 -3.41 12.31
CA TRP A 66 2.14 -3.55 13.77
C TRP A 66 3.49 -3.21 14.39
N TYR A 67 3.48 -2.40 15.44
CA TYR A 67 4.70 -1.96 16.11
C TYR A 67 4.52 -1.75 17.62
N GLN A 68 5.65 -1.65 18.31
CA GLN A 68 5.77 -1.28 19.71
C GLN A 68 6.63 -0.02 19.80
N SER A 69 6.12 0.98 20.51
CA SER A 69 6.82 2.22 20.87
C SER A 69 7.49 2.08 22.23
#